data_AF-A0A316DHV3-F1
#
_entry.id   AF-A0A316DHV3-F1
#
_cell.length_a   1.000
_cell.length_b   1.000
_cell.length_c   1.000
_cell.angle_alpha   90.00
_cell.angle_beta   90.00
_cell.angle_gamma   90.00
#
_symmetry.space_group_name_H-M   'P 1'
#
loop_
_entity.id
_entity.type
_entity.pdbx_description
1 polymer ?
#
loop_
_entity_poly.entity_id
_entity_poly.type
_entity_poly.pdbx_seq_one_letter_code
_entity_poly.pdbx_strand_id
1 'polypeptide(L)'
;TSEALDLDMDAGNEIQVLSISGNDIALSNGGGSVTLPLGPVTTTEITNLTIINEDISATAAIDGSKINPVFTSNVSTTGNLQVDGNVNVTGSHSPVPDYVFQKYFTNYSSLDPEYQFNDLQSVEKFIKTNYHLPGVQSAAEIRKQGFWNLGKASKINLEKIEELFLHTIAQEKKIDQLQNENKALNQELETLKSDIALIKQLLLTKEENH
;
A
#
# COMPACT_ATOMS: atom_id res chain seq x y z
N THR A 1 -48.15 -16.65 15.67
CA THR A 1 -49.36 -16.66 16.51
C THR A 1 -49.89 -15.26 16.63
N SER A 2 -50.76 -14.86 15.70
CA SER A 2 -51.75 -13.82 15.99
C SER A 2 -53.09 -14.39 15.58
N GLU A 3 -53.72 -15.10 16.51
CA GLU A 3 -55.16 -15.32 16.45
C GLU A 3 -55.77 -13.91 16.50
N ALA A 4 -56.28 -13.44 15.37
CA ALA A 4 -57.30 -12.42 15.42
C ALA A 4 -58.44 -13.01 16.27
N LEU A 5 -58.91 -12.25 17.25
CA LEU A 5 -59.89 -12.70 18.22
C LEU A 5 -61.11 -13.30 17.49
N ASP A 6 -61.24 -14.62 17.55
CA ASP A 6 -62.44 -15.31 17.13
C ASP A 6 -63.53 -15.01 18.17
N LEU A 7 -64.53 -14.24 17.74
CA LEU A 7 -65.54 -13.65 18.61
C LEU A 7 -66.65 -14.63 18.98
N ASP A 8 -66.82 -15.72 18.23
CA ASP A 8 -67.89 -16.68 18.47
C ASP A 8 -67.43 -18.14 18.66
N MET A 9 -66.16 -18.45 18.40
CA MET A 9 -65.59 -19.79 18.59
C MET A 9 -66.34 -20.90 17.81
N ASP A 10 -67.13 -20.52 16.81
CA ASP A 10 -67.94 -21.45 16.01
C ASP A 10 -67.18 -21.86 14.74
N ALA A 11 -66.50 -22.99 14.82
CA ALA A 11 -65.77 -23.58 13.69
C ALA A 11 -66.65 -23.90 12.46
N GLY A 12 -67.99 -23.82 12.58
CA GLY A 12 -68.94 -24.03 11.49
C GLY A 12 -69.09 -22.86 10.52
N ASN A 13 -68.70 -21.64 10.92
CA ASN A 13 -68.78 -20.45 10.06
C ASN A 13 -67.48 -20.15 9.30
N GLU A 14 -66.40 -20.84 9.65
CA GLU A 14 -65.06 -20.66 9.10
C GLU A 14 -64.98 -21.37 7.75
N ILE A 15 -65.26 -20.63 6.68
CA ILE A 15 -65.33 -21.19 5.32
C ILE A 15 -64.00 -21.87 4.93
N GLN A 16 -62.86 -21.29 5.33
CA GLN A 16 -61.52 -21.86 5.14
C GLN A 16 -60.58 -21.45 6.29
N VAL A 17 -59.69 -22.36 6.68
CA VAL A 17 -58.63 -22.16 7.67
C VAL A 17 -57.29 -22.11 6.95
N LEU A 18 -56.49 -21.09 7.25
CA LEU A 18 -55.11 -20.94 6.75
C LEU A 18 -54.14 -21.73 7.63
N SER A 19 -53.29 -22.55 7.03
CA SER A 19 -52.25 -23.30 7.71
C SER A 19 -50.90 -23.11 7.02
N ILE A 20 -49.82 -23.14 7.79
CA ILE A 20 -48.45 -23.06 7.28
C ILE A 20 -47.70 -24.29 7.78
N SER A 21 -47.08 -25.02 6.85
CA SER A 21 -46.25 -26.19 7.15
C SER A 21 -44.98 -26.13 6.30
N GLY A 22 -43.84 -25.86 6.92
CA GLY A 22 -42.60 -25.59 6.19
C GLY A 22 -42.74 -24.33 5.32
N ASN A 23 -42.56 -24.49 4.00
CA ASN A 23 -42.72 -23.41 3.02
C ASN A 23 -44.10 -23.41 2.32
N ASP A 24 -45.01 -24.30 2.74
CA ASP A 24 -46.33 -24.41 2.14
C ASP A 24 -47.36 -23.63 2.96
N ILE A 25 -48.15 -22.81 2.28
CA ILE A 25 -49.35 -22.15 2.82
C ILE A 25 -50.57 -22.83 2.20
N ALA A 26 -51.43 -23.42 3.03
CA ALA A 26 -52.57 -24.23 2.58
C ALA A 26 -53.88 -23.77 3.20
N LEU A 27 -54.96 -23.87 2.40
CA LEU A 27 -56.33 -23.60 2.81
C LEU A 27 -57.09 -24.90 3.06
N SER A 28 -57.91 -24.93 4.11
CA SER A 28 -58.76 -26.09 4.42
C SER A 28 -59.87 -26.32 3.37
N ASN A 29 -60.60 -27.44 3.48
CA ASN A 29 -61.74 -27.77 2.63
C ASN A 29 -61.45 -27.80 1.11
N GLY A 30 -60.20 -28.05 0.72
CA GLY A 30 -59.81 -28.14 -0.69
C GLY A 30 -59.56 -26.78 -1.36
N GLY A 31 -59.39 -25.71 -0.60
CA GLY A 31 -59.10 -24.36 -1.11
C GLY A 31 -57.77 -24.19 -1.84
N GLY A 32 -56.93 -25.24 -1.84
CA GLY A 32 -55.64 -25.28 -2.51
C GLY A 32 -54.47 -24.95 -1.59
N SER A 33 -53.27 -24.93 -2.16
CA SER A 33 -52.04 -24.58 -1.45
C SER A 33 -51.07 -23.86 -2.38
N VAL A 34 -50.20 -23.05 -1.79
CA VAL A 34 -49.08 -22.40 -2.48
C VAL A 34 -47.79 -22.76 -1.76
N THR A 35 -46.83 -23.32 -2.50
CA THR A 35 -45.48 -23.59 -2.02
C THR A 35 -44.61 -22.37 -2.31
N LEU A 36 -44.08 -21.76 -1.26
CA LEU A 36 -43.10 -20.70 -1.40
C LEU A 36 -41.77 -21.30 -1.90
N PRO A 37 -41.11 -20.68 -2.89
CA PRO A 37 -39.87 -21.20 -3.45
C PRO A 37 -38.80 -21.34 -2.36
N LEU A 38 -38.15 -22.51 -2.34
CA LEU A 38 -37.02 -22.84 -1.45
C LEU A 38 -35.65 -22.48 -2.09
N GLY A 39 -35.69 -21.86 -3.27
CA GLY A 39 -34.50 -21.49 -4.03
C GLY A 39 -33.89 -20.17 -3.55
N PRO A 40 -32.64 -19.88 -3.95
CA PRO A 40 -32.07 -18.55 -3.71
C PRO A 40 -32.93 -17.48 -4.37
N VAL A 41 -33.09 -16.36 -3.67
CA VAL A 41 -33.65 -15.12 -4.23
C VAL A 41 -32.90 -14.79 -5.52
N THR A 42 -33.64 -14.63 -6.63
CA THR A 42 -33.05 -14.44 -7.95
C THR A 42 -32.68 -12.98 -8.18
N THR A 43 -31.81 -12.70 -9.17
CA THR A 43 -31.30 -11.34 -9.40
C THR A 43 -32.40 -10.31 -9.61
N THR A 44 -33.52 -10.65 -10.24
CA THR A 44 -34.67 -9.74 -10.42
C THR A 44 -35.27 -9.26 -9.10
N GLU A 45 -35.24 -10.10 -8.06
CA GLU A 45 -35.71 -9.78 -6.71
C GLU A 45 -34.66 -8.98 -5.90
N ILE A 46 -33.39 -9.02 -6.33
CA ILE A 46 -32.27 -8.28 -5.72
C ILE A 46 -32.10 -6.89 -6.37
N THR A 47 -32.47 -6.72 -7.64
CA THR A 47 -32.17 -5.52 -8.46
C THR A 47 -33.04 -4.29 -8.18
N ASN A 48 -34.06 -4.38 -7.34
CA ASN A 48 -34.96 -3.27 -7.03
C ASN A 48 -34.43 -2.37 -5.88
N LEU A 49 -33.20 -2.59 -5.40
CA LEU A 49 -32.58 -1.88 -4.27
C LEU A 49 -33.33 -2.03 -2.93
N THR A 50 -34.26 -2.98 -2.79
CA THR A 50 -35.02 -3.13 -1.54
C THR A 50 -34.30 -3.95 -0.48
N ILE A 51 -33.29 -4.75 -0.86
CA ILE A 51 -32.50 -5.54 0.10
C ILE A 51 -31.60 -4.60 0.90
N ILE A 52 -32.02 -4.28 2.12
CA ILE A 52 -31.26 -3.51 3.10
C ILE A 52 -30.58 -4.44 4.12
N ASN A 53 -29.77 -3.89 5.02
CA ASN A 53 -29.08 -4.68 6.04
C ASN A 53 -30.07 -5.47 6.92
N GLU A 54 -31.24 -4.90 7.19
CA GLU A 54 -32.32 -5.49 7.96
C GLU A 54 -32.93 -6.75 7.30
N ASP A 55 -32.81 -6.90 5.98
CA ASP A 55 -33.29 -8.06 5.25
C ASP A 55 -32.31 -9.25 5.31
N ILE A 56 -31.05 -9.01 5.69
CA ILE A 56 -30.02 -10.04 5.80
C ILE A 56 -29.97 -10.49 7.26
N SER A 57 -30.39 -11.74 7.52
CA SER A 57 -30.24 -12.35 8.85
C SER A 57 -28.79 -12.21 9.32
N ALA A 58 -28.59 -11.80 10.57
CA ALA A 58 -27.26 -11.72 11.18
C ALA A 58 -26.54 -13.08 11.23
N THR A 59 -27.27 -14.19 11.07
CA THR A 59 -26.72 -15.55 11.00
C THR A 59 -26.64 -16.10 9.57
N ALA A 60 -26.94 -15.29 8.54
CA ALA A 60 -26.85 -15.72 7.16
C ALA A 60 -25.39 -16.02 6.79
N ALA A 61 -25.13 -17.26 6.40
CA ALA A 61 -23.86 -17.66 5.81
C ALA A 61 -23.85 -17.26 4.33
N ILE A 62 -23.49 -16.01 4.02
CA ILE A 62 -23.29 -15.57 2.65
C ILE A 62 -21.94 -16.11 2.17
N ASP A 63 -21.97 -17.13 1.32
CA ASP A 63 -20.77 -17.73 0.76
C ASP A 63 -20.04 -16.76 -0.18
N GLY A 64 -18.93 -16.20 0.29
CA GLY A 64 -18.10 -15.25 -0.45
C GLY A 64 -17.56 -15.77 -1.78
N SER A 65 -17.44 -17.10 -1.96
CA SER A 65 -16.92 -17.70 -3.19
C SER A 65 -17.82 -17.47 -4.41
N LYS A 66 -19.09 -17.10 -4.19
CA LYS A 66 -20.08 -16.80 -5.24
C LYS A 66 -20.29 -15.30 -5.44
N ILE A 67 -19.60 -14.46 -4.66
CA ILE A 67 -19.71 -13.01 -4.74
C ILE A 67 -18.58 -12.48 -5.62
N ASN A 68 -18.92 -11.90 -6.77
CA ASN A 68 -18.01 -11.08 -7.57
C ASN A 68 -18.51 -9.62 -7.55
N PRO A 69 -18.23 -8.87 -6.48
CA PRO A 69 -18.85 -7.57 -6.28
C PRO A 69 -18.28 -6.54 -7.28
N VAL A 70 -19.16 -5.71 -7.85
CA VAL A 70 -18.77 -4.52 -8.62
C VAL A 70 -18.97 -3.31 -7.73
N PHE A 71 -17.91 -2.85 -7.07
CA PHE A 71 -17.97 -1.68 -6.21
C PHE A 71 -17.94 -0.39 -7.05
N THR A 72 -18.99 0.42 -6.96
CA THR A 72 -19.08 1.76 -7.56
C THR A 72 -18.72 2.88 -6.57
N SER A 73 -18.41 2.52 -5.33
CA SER A 73 -18.01 3.41 -4.23
C SER A 73 -16.87 2.78 -3.43
N ASN A 74 -16.27 3.55 -2.51
CA ASN A 74 -15.18 3.07 -1.67
C ASN A 74 -15.62 1.90 -0.78
N VAL A 75 -14.73 0.91 -0.62
CA VAL A 75 -14.88 -0.17 0.36
C VAL A 75 -14.31 0.31 1.70
N SER A 76 -15.08 0.19 2.78
CA SER A 76 -14.65 0.53 4.16
C SER A 76 -14.88 -0.68 5.07
N THR A 77 -13.88 -1.03 5.88
CA THR A 77 -13.93 -2.13 6.85
C THR A 77 -13.67 -1.60 8.26
N THR A 78 -14.38 -2.13 9.27
CA THR A 78 -14.10 -1.85 10.69
C THR A 78 -13.03 -2.76 11.28
N GLY A 79 -12.76 -3.90 10.63
CA GLY A 79 -11.69 -4.83 10.94
C GLY A 79 -10.55 -4.80 9.93
N ASN A 80 -9.63 -5.76 10.06
CA ASN A 80 -8.50 -5.92 9.15
C ASN A 80 -8.94 -6.43 7.77
N LEU A 81 -8.24 -5.97 6.72
CA LEU A 81 -8.33 -6.54 5.38
C LEU A 81 -7.20 -7.55 5.19
N GLN A 82 -7.55 -8.83 5.04
CA GLN A 82 -6.63 -9.90 4.68
C GLN A 82 -6.85 -10.31 3.22
N VAL A 83 -5.78 -10.45 2.46
CA VAL A 83 -5.80 -10.89 1.07
C VAL A 83 -4.80 -12.03 0.93
N ASP A 84 -5.29 -13.24 0.64
CA ASP A 84 -4.44 -14.43 0.47
C ASP A 84 -3.64 -14.38 -0.84
N GLY A 85 -4.14 -13.62 -1.81
CA GLY A 85 -3.49 -13.36 -3.10
C GLY A 85 -2.83 -11.99 -3.19
N ASN A 86 -2.68 -11.50 -4.43
CA ASN A 86 -2.09 -10.19 -4.71
C ASN A 86 -3.15 -9.08 -4.77
N VAL A 87 -2.77 -7.87 -4.38
CA VAL A 87 -3.54 -6.65 -4.60
C VAL A 87 -2.99 -5.93 -5.83
N ASN A 88 -3.71 -6.04 -6.94
CA ASN A 88 -3.37 -5.33 -8.18
C ASN A 88 -4.17 -4.02 -8.25
N VAL A 89 -3.47 -2.89 -8.33
CA VAL A 89 -4.10 -1.59 -8.58
C VAL A 89 -4.16 -1.39 -10.10
N THR A 90 -5.35 -1.23 -10.67
CA THR A 90 -5.57 -0.97 -12.10
C THR A 90 -6.19 0.43 -12.29
N GLY A 91 -5.88 1.12 -13.38
CA GLY A 91 -6.36 2.49 -13.66
C GLY A 91 -5.26 3.48 -14.03
N SER A 92 -5.49 4.78 -13.75
CA SER A 92 -4.47 5.83 -13.96
C SER A 92 -3.47 5.84 -12.82
N HIS A 93 -2.27 5.33 -13.06
CA HIS A 93 -1.16 5.41 -12.11
C HIS A 93 -0.32 6.64 -12.39
N SER A 94 0.05 7.35 -11.32
CA SER A 94 1.11 8.34 -11.38
C SER A 94 2.42 7.63 -11.78
N PRO A 95 3.28 8.24 -12.62
CA PRO A 95 4.44 7.55 -13.19
C PRO A 95 5.33 6.96 -12.10
N VAL A 96 5.74 5.71 -12.29
CA VAL A 96 6.77 5.03 -11.48
C VAL A 96 8.04 5.91 -11.46
N PRO A 97 8.77 5.99 -10.33
CA PRO A 97 9.76 7.04 -10.11
C PRO A 97 11.06 6.95 -10.93
N ASP A 98 11.08 6.23 -12.05
CA ASP A 98 12.15 6.24 -13.05
C ASP A 98 12.61 7.66 -13.47
N TYR A 99 11.78 8.70 -13.25
CA TYR A 99 12.20 10.09 -13.40
C TYR A 99 13.41 10.47 -12.54
N VAL A 100 13.63 9.82 -11.39
CA VAL A 100 14.78 10.07 -10.50
C VAL A 100 16.08 9.79 -11.24
N PHE A 101 16.19 8.59 -11.82
CA PHE A 101 17.38 8.23 -12.61
C PHE A 101 17.47 9.03 -13.91
N GLN A 102 16.37 9.23 -14.64
CA GLN A 102 16.38 10.03 -15.86
C GLN A 102 16.89 11.44 -15.59
N LYS A 103 16.36 12.09 -14.54
CA LYS A 103 16.77 13.42 -14.11
C LYS A 103 18.26 13.44 -13.78
N TYR A 104 18.75 12.47 -13.01
CA TYR A 104 20.14 12.42 -12.59
C TYR A 104 21.13 12.26 -13.76
N PHE A 105 20.84 11.35 -14.70
CA PHE A 105 21.78 11.03 -15.78
C PHE A 105 21.63 11.93 -17.02
N THR A 106 20.45 12.53 -17.25
CA THR A 106 20.18 13.31 -18.46
C THR A 106 19.84 14.78 -18.18
N ASN A 107 19.78 15.18 -16.90
CA ASN A 107 19.30 16.48 -16.42
C ASN A 107 17.82 16.79 -16.73
N TYR A 108 17.08 15.83 -17.26
CA TYR A 108 15.67 15.96 -17.64
C TYR A 108 14.90 14.66 -17.39
N SER A 109 13.59 14.75 -17.17
CA SER A 109 12.71 13.59 -17.25
C SER A 109 11.40 13.99 -17.91
N SER A 110 10.92 13.14 -18.84
CA SER A 110 9.59 13.31 -19.45
C SER A 110 8.46 12.78 -18.56
N LEU A 111 8.79 11.96 -17.56
CA LEU A 111 7.85 11.38 -16.61
C LEU A 111 7.51 12.39 -15.50
N ASP A 112 8.48 13.19 -15.07
CA ASP A 112 8.29 14.33 -14.18
C ASP A 112 9.30 15.45 -14.52
N PRO A 113 8.88 16.46 -15.32
CA PRO A 113 9.76 17.56 -15.69
C PRO A 113 10.13 18.50 -14.53
N GLU A 114 9.32 18.53 -13.46
CA GLU A 114 9.51 19.42 -12.32
C GLU A 114 10.40 18.78 -11.23
N TYR A 115 10.55 17.45 -11.24
CA TYR A 115 11.36 16.72 -10.28
C TYR A 115 12.80 17.27 -10.16
N GLN A 116 13.23 17.45 -8.91
CA GLN A 116 14.58 17.89 -8.55
C GLN A 116 15.24 16.85 -7.65
N PHE A 117 16.41 16.39 -8.09
CA PHE A 117 17.28 15.57 -7.26
C PHE A 117 18.02 16.46 -6.25
N ASN A 118 17.77 16.25 -4.96
CA ASN A 118 18.36 17.05 -3.90
C ASN A 118 19.72 16.48 -3.47
N ASP A 119 20.70 17.34 -3.19
CA ASP A 119 21.94 16.91 -2.55
C ASP A 119 21.74 16.58 -1.06
N LEU A 120 22.65 15.77 -0.49
CA LEU A 120 22.55 15.33 0.90
C LEU A 120 22.61 16.47 1.92
N GLN A 121 23.27 17.60 1.62
CA GLN A 121 23.35 18.74 2.52
C GLN A 121 21.99 19.45 2.61
N SER A 122 21.33 19.64 1.46
CA SER A 122 19.97 20.17 1.37
C SER A 122 18.96 19.25 2.08
N VAL A 123 19.08 17.94 1.88
CA VAL A 123 18.26 16.93 2.57
C VAL A 123 18.47 16.97 4.09
N GLU A 124 19.72 17.01 4.57
CA GLU A 124 20.04 17.09 5.99
C GLU A 124 19.41 18.33 6.64
N LYS A 125 19.53 19.50 5.99
CA LYS A 125 18.93 20.74 6.47
C LYS A 125 17.42 20.63 6.60
N PHE A 126 16.77 20.01 5.61
CA PHE A 126 15.32 19.78 5.64
C PHE A 126 14.94 18.86 6.80
N ILE A 127 15.62 17.73 6.98
CA ILE A 127 15.32 16.76 8.04
C ILE A 127 15.50 17.37 9.43
N LYS A 128 16.57 18.16 9.65
CA LYS A 128 16.80 18.85 10.93
C LYS A 128 15.67 19.80 11.31
N THR A 129 15.00 20.38 10.31
CA THR A 129 13.92 21.36 10.53
C THR A 129 12.55 20.69 10.64
N ASN A 130 12.29 19.67 9.81
CA ASN A 130 10.94 19.11 9.61
C ASN A 130 10.75 17.71 10.22
N TYR A 131 11.84 17.02 10.59
CA TYR A 131 11.81 15.66 11.17
C TYR A 131 11.16 14.58 10.27
N HIS A 132 11.11 14.82 8.97
CA HIS A 132 10.76 13.83 7.94
C HIS A 132 11.54 14.14 6.65
N LEU A 133 11.50 13.21 5.69
CA LEU A 133 12.17 13.38 4.39
C LEU A 133 11.41 14.35 3.48
N PRO A 134 12.10 15.07 2.58
CA PRO A 134 11.47 15.83 1.51
C PRO A 134 10.54 14.94 0.67
N GLY A 135 9.34 15.44 0.35
CA GLY A 135 8.33 14.69 -0.41
C GLY A 135 7.52 13.67 0.39
N VAL A 136 7.92 13.35 1.63
CA VAL A 136 7.17 12.47 2.54
C VAL A 136 6.24 13.32 3.42
N GLN A 137 4.98 12.92 3.54
CA GLN A 137 4.03 13.60 4.44
C GLN A 137 4.45 13.44 5.90
N SER A 138 4.38 14.52 6.67
CA SER A 138 4.61 14.51 8.10
C SER A 138 3.51 13.74 8.85
N ALA A 139 3.84 13.23 10.03
CA ALA A 139 2.86 12.61 10.91
C ALA A 139 1.72 13.57 11.30
N ALA A 140 1.98 14.88 11.39
CA ALA A 140 0.97 15.87 11.69
C ALA A 140 -0.05 16.03 10.54
N GLU A 141 0.43 16.06 9.28
CA GLU A 141 -0.43 16.12 8.10
C GLU A 141 -1.31 14.88 7.95
N ILE A 142 -0.74 13.69 8.21
CA ILE A 142 -1.48 12.42 8.17
C ILE A 142 -2.58 12.40 9.23
N ARG A 143 -2.31 12.88 10.44
CA ARG A 143 -3.33 12.99 11.50
C ARG A 143 -4.44 13.98 11.12
N LYS A 144 -4.07 15.12 10.50
CA LYS A 144 -5.04 16.14 10.08
C LYS A 144 -5.96 15.63 8.95
N GLN A 145 -5.42 14.89 7.98
CA GLN A 145 -6.21 14.36 6.86
C GLN A 145 -7.03 13.12 7.27
N GLY A 146 -6.64 12.42 8.34
CA GLY A 146 -7.39 11.30 8.93
C GLY A 146 -7.20 9.95 8.23
N PHE A 147 -6.34 9.86 7.21
CA PHE A 147 -6.06 8.60 6.51
C PHE A 147 -4.59 8.51 6.06
N TRP A 148 -4.12 7.31 5.77
CA TRP A 148 -2.82 7.03 5.16
C TRP A 148 -3.01 6.30 3.84
N ASN A 149 -2.56 6.90 2.73
CA ASN A 149 -2.67 6.30 1.41
C ASN A 149 -1.46 5.38 1.14
N LEU A 150 -1.67 4.06 1.28
CA LEU A 150 -0.62 3.05 1.10
C LEU A 150 -0.03 3.03 -0.32
N GLY A 151 -0.84 3.24 -1.36
CA GLY A 151 -0.36 3.27 -2.75
C GLY A 151 0.59 4.45 -3.02
N LYS A 152 0.20 5.65 -2.55
CA LYS A 152 1.06 6.84 -2.63
C LYS A 152 2.32 6.67 -1.79
N ALA A 153 2.21 6.12 -0.58
CA ALA A 153 3.34 5.86 0.29
C ALA A 153 4.35 4.87 -0.33
N SER A 154 3.86 3.78 -0.92
CA SER A 154 4.69 2.79 -1.62
C SER A 154 5.47 3.43 -2.77
N LYS A 155 4.81 4.29 -3.55
CA LYS A 155 5.46 5.06 -4.63
C LYS A 155 6.57 5.98 -4.10
N ILE A 156 6.27 6.77 -3.07
CA ILE A 156 7.25 7.67 -2.46
C ILE A 156 8.43 6.88 -1.89
N ASN A 157 8.17 5.71 -1.28
CA ASN A 157 9.24 4.85 -0.80
C ASN A 157 10.19 4.43 -1.93
N LEU A 158 9.66 4.05 -3.09
CA LEU A 158 10.48 3.70 -4.25
C LEU A 158 11.29 4.91 -4.73
N GLU A 159 10.70 6.11 -4.81
CA GLU A 159 11.42 7.34 -5.15
C GLU A 159 12.59 7.60 -4.18
N LYS A 160 12.37 7.49 -2.86
CA LYS A 160 13.43 7.66 -1.86
C LYS A 160 14.51 6.58 -1.94
N ILE A 161 14.14 5.35 -2.32
CA ILE A 161 15.09 4.26 -2.54
C ILE A 161 15.98 4.58 -3.75
N GLU A 162 15.42 5.02 -4.87
CA GLU A 162 16.18 5.42 -6.05
C GLU A 162 17.14 6.58 -5.75
N GLU A 163 16.68 7.59 -5.01
CA GLU A 163 17.53 8.69 -4.53
C GLU A 163 18.71 8.19 -3.68
N LEU A 164 18.44 7.27 -2.74
CA LEU A 164 19.45 6.66 -1.89
C LEU A 164 20.48 5.88 -2.70
N PHE A 165 20.06 5.13 -3.72
CA PHE A 165 20.99 4.41 -4.60
C PHE A 165 21.93 5.37 -5.34
N LEU A 166 21.42 6.49 -5.86
CA LEU A 166 22.25 7.50 -6.51
C LEU A 166 23.29 8.11 -5.56
N HIS A 167 22.86 8.48 -4.35
CA HIS A 167 23.78 8.97 -3.33
C HIS A 167 24.82 7.91 -2.94
N THR A 168 24.44 6.65 -2.81
CA THR A 168 25.35 5.55 -2.48
C THR A 168 26.39 5.33 -3.58
N ILE A 169 25.97 5.33 -4.86
CA ILE A 169 26.90 5.24 -6.00
C ILE A 169 27.87 6.43 -6.02
N ALA A 170 27.39 7.64 -5.72
CA ALA A 170 28.24 8.82 -5.64
C ALA A 170 29.26 8.73 -4.50
N GLN A 171 28.84 8.19 -3.34
CA GLN A 171 29.72 7.94 -2.20
C GLN A 171 30.79 6.88 -2.52
N GLU A 172 30.42 5.77 -3.17
CA GLU A 172 31.37 4.72 -3.56
C GLU A 172 32.47 5.28 -4.48
N LYS A 173 32.08 6.05 -5.50
CA LYS A 173 33.05 6.73 -6.38
C LYS A 173 34.00 7.64 -5.61
N LYS A 174 33.50 8.33 -4.58
CA LYS A 174 34.33 9.20 -3.75
C LYS A 174 35.29 8.40 -2.87
N ILE A 175 34.84 7.25 -2.34
CA ILE A 175 35.68 6.33 -1.57
C ILE A 175 36.81 5.78 -2.45
N ASP A 176 36.51 5.31 -3.66
CA ASP A 176 37.50 4.82 -4.61
C ASP A 176 38.55 5.89 -4.94
N GLN A 177 38.10 7.12 -5.17
CA GLN A 177 39.00 8.25 -5.41
C GLN A 177 39.93 8.49 -4.22
N LEU A 178 39.37 8.54 -3.01
CA LEU A 178 40.16 8.75 -1.78
C LEU A 178 41.15 7.61 -1.52
N GLN A 179 40.80 6.37 -1.84
CA GLN A 179 41.70 5.22 -1.72
C GLN A 179 42.86 5.32 -2.71
N ASN A 180 42.59 5.72 -3.95
CA ASN A 180 43.64 5.93 -4.97
C ASN A 180 44.57 7.08 -4.60
N GLU A 181 44.04 8.21 -4.12
CA GLU A 181 44.82 9.34 -3.61
C GLU A 181 45.71 8.91 -2.43
N ASN A 182 45.16 8.18 -1.45
CA ASN A 182 45.94 7.65 -0.33
C ASN A 182 47.05 6.70 -0.79
N LYS A 183 46.79 5.85 -1.78
CA LYS A 183 47.81 4.94 -2.33
C LYS A 183 48.95 5.72 -2.98
N ALA A 184 48.64 6.75 -3.75
CA ALA A 184 49.64 7.60 -4.39
C ALA A 184 50.49 8.36 -3.34
N LEU A 185 49.84 8.96 -2.34
CA LEU A 185 50.53 9.64 -1.24
C LEU A 185 51.45 8.70 -0.46
N ASN A 186 51.01 7.47 -0.19
CA ASN A 186 51.83 6.47 0.48
C ASN A 186 53.07 6.08 -0.35
N GLN A 187 52.92 5.95 -1.66
CA GLN A 187 54.06 5.66 -2.55
C GLN A 187 55.09 6.79 -2.53
N GLU A 188 54.63 8.05 -2.63
CA GLU A 188 55.49 9.23 -2.56
C GLU A 188 56.22 9.33 -1.21
N LEU A 189 55.53 9.04 -0.10
CA LEU A 189 56.13 8.98 1.23
C LEU A 189 57.23 7.92 1.33
N GLU A 190 57.04 6.73 0.75
CA GLU A 190 58.07 5.69 0.76
C GLU A 190 59.29 6.08 -0.11
N THR A 191 59.08 6.70 -1.26
CA THR A 191 60.18 7.25 -2.08
C THR A 191 60.97 8.28 -1.29
N LEU A 192 60.29 9.25 -0.66
CA LEU A 192 60.96 10.30 0.11
C LEU A 192 61.74 9.74 1.31
N LYS A 193 61.20 8.73 2.00
CA LYS A 193 61.92 8.04 3.08
C LYS A 193 63.19 7.37 2.57
N SER A 194 63.14 6.73 1.41
CA SER A 194 64.30 6.11 0.76
C SER A 194 65.36 7.14 0.39
N ASP A 195 64.96 8.27 -0.21
CA ASP A 195 65.88 9.35 -0.57
C ASP A 195 66.56 9.95 0.66
N ILE A 196 65.82 10.18 1.75
CA ILE A 196 66.37 10.65 3.03
C ILE A 196 67.38 9.63 3.59
N ALA A 197 67.10 8.33 3.52
CA ALA A 197 68.01 7.30 3.98
C ALA A 197 69.32 7.29 3.18
N LEU A 198 69.24 7.41 1.85
CA LEU A 198 70.40 7.50 0.98
C LEU A 198 71.25 8.75 1.27
N ILE A 199 70.60 9.91 1.43
CA ILE A 199 71.28 11.17 1.77
C ILE A 199 72.03 11.03 3.10
N LYS A 200 71.40 10.44 4.13
CA LYS A 200 72.05 10.20 5.43
C LYS A 200 73.30 9.33 5.29
N GLN A 201 73.22 8.27 4.47
CA GLN A 201 74.36 7.39 4.23
C GLN A 201 75.50 8.12 3.51
N LEU A 202 75.19 8.95 2.51
CA LEU A 202 76.19 9.75 1.78
C LEU A 202 76.86 10.80 2.68
N LEU A 203 76.16 11.35 3.67
CA LEU A 203 76.74 12.29 4.63
C LEU A 203 77.71 11.61 5.58
N LEU A 204 77.34 10.44 6.13
CA LEU A 204 78.21 9.66 7.02
C LEU A 204 79.52 9.23 6.35
N THR A 205 79.45 8.72 5.12
CA THR A 205 80.66 8.30 4.38
C THR A 205 81.57 9.47 4.01
N LYS A 206 81.06 10.69 3.98
CA LYS A 206 81.85 11.89 3.68
C LYS A 206 82.57 12.43 4.92
N GLU A 207 81.99 12.27 6.10
CA GLU A 207 82.63 12.60 7.38
C GLU A 207 83.77 11.63 7.73
N GLU A 208 83.69 10.36 7.33
CA GLU A 208 84.75 9.37 7.57
C GLU A 208 85.99 9.53 6.65
N ASN A 209 85.86 10.26 5.54
CA ASN A 209 86.92 10.45 4.55
C ASN A 209 87.71 11.78 4.71
N HIS A 210 87.51 12.50 5.82
CA HIS A 210 88.19 13.74 6.19
C HIS A 210 88.95 13.59 7.50
#